data_AF-A0A940G0V1-F1
#
_entry.id   AF-A0A940G0V1-F1
#
_cell.length_a   1.000
_cell.length_b   1.000
_cell.length_c   1.000
_cell.angle_alpha   90.00
_cell.angle_beta   90.00
_cell.angle_gamma   90.00
#
_symmetry.space_group_name_H-M   'P 1'
#
loop_
_entity.id
_entity.type
_entity.pdbx_description
1 polymer ?
#
loop_
_entity_poly.entity_id
_entity_poly.type
_entity_poly.pdbx_seq_one_letter_code
_entity_poly.pdbx_strand_id
1 'polypeptide(L)' 'MAVLDEVEKLITRLAPDAICDDCITEKLNLSVRQHANHKTRELAGTHGFTRAKDECSICGSTKLVIRHKR' A
#
# COMPACT_ATOMS: atom_id res chain seq x y z
N MET A 1 0.46 -4.96 17.84
CA MET A 1 -0.23 -5.03 16.53
C MET A 1 0.85 -5.04 15.47
N ALA A 2 0.78 -5.92 14.47
CA ALA A 2 1.85 -6.01 13.48
C ALA A 2 1.65 -4.93 12.41
N VAL A 3 2.74 -4.27 12.01
CA VAL A 3 2.75 -3.26 10.93
C VAL A 3 2.12 -3.80 9.63
N LEU A 4 2.18 -5.11 9.39
CA LEU A 4 1.52 -5.78 8.25
C LEU A 4 0.00 -5.57 8.27
N ASP A 5 -0.63 -5.80 9.42
CA ASP A 5 -2.10 -5.71 9.56
C ASP A 5 -2.60 -4.28 9.36
N GLU A 6 -1.79 -3.28 9.74
CA GLU A 6 -2.13 -1.87 9.57
C GLU A 6 -2.05 -1.44 8.11
N VAL A 7 -1.01 -1.91 7.39
CA VAL A 7 -0.86 -1.71 5.94
C VAL A 7 -2.00 -2.38 5.19
N GLU A 8 -2.33 -3.63 5.54
CA GLU A 8 -3.42 -4.37 4.92
C GLU A 8 -4.77 -3.66 5.15
N LYS A 9 -5.10 -3.30 6.39
CA LYS A 9 -6.34 -2.58 6.71
C LYS A 9 -6.43 -1.25 5.97
N LEU A 10 -5.33 -0.51 5.82
CA LEU A 10 -5.30 0.74 5.09
C LEU A 10 -5.65 0.53 3.61
N ILE A 11 -4.99 -0.43 2.95
CA ILE A 11 -5.19 -0.70 1.52
C ILE A 11 -6.59 -1.28 1.26
N THR A 12 -7.07 -2.19 2.11
CA THR A 12 -8.41 -2.78 1.99
C THR A 12 -9.52 -1.74 2.22
N ARG A 13 -9.29 -0.73 3.09
CA ARG A 13 -10.22 0.40 3.26
C ARG A 13 -10.24 1.34 2.05
N LEU A 14 -9.10 1.49 1.38
CA LEU A 14 -8.99 2.31 0.16
C LEU A 14 -9.49 1.57 -1.08
N ALA A 15 -9.60 0.24 -1.05
CA ALA A 15 -10.06 -0.55 -2.19
C ALA A 15 -11.41 -0.04 -2.74
N PRO A 16 -11.51 0.19 -4.06
CA PRO A 16 -10.60 -0.26 -5.13
C PRO A 16 -9.45 0.70 -5.49
N ASP A 17 -9.30 1.83 -4.80
CA ASP A 17 -8.30 2.85 -5.10
C ASP A 17 -6.88 2.38 -4.77
N ALA A 18 -5.90 2.92 -5.51
CA ALA A 18 -4.49 2.56 -5.38
C ALA A 18 -3.70 3.61 -4.57
N ILE A 19 -2.78 3.16 -3.73
CA ILE A 19 -1.93 4.01 -2.89
C ILE A 19 -0.45 3.64 -3.02
N CYS A 20 0.44 4.63 -3.02
CA CYS A 20 1.89 4.42 -3.09
C CYS A 20 2.54 4.20 -1.70
N ASP A 21 3.73 3.61 -1.69
CA ASP A 21 4.50 3.37 -0.46
C ASP A 21 4.82 4.64 0.34
N ASP A 22 5.01 5.79 -0.32
CA ASP A 22 5.22 7.09 0.35
C ASP A 22 4.04 7.42 1.26
N CYS A 23 2.85 7.47 0.68
CA CYS A 23 1.63 7.82 1.38
C CYS A 23 1.25 6.76 2.43
N ILE A 24 1.60 5.48 2.23
CA ILE A 24 1.47 4.46 3.27
C ILE A 24 2.41 4.78 4.44
N THR A 25 3.68 5.07 4.14
CA THR A 25 4.72 5.40 5.13
C THR A 25 4.30 6.63 5.94
N GLU A 26 3.78 7.66 5.28
CA GLU A 26 3.29 8.89 5.90
C GLU A 26 2.03 8.65 6.75
N LYS A 27 1.01 7.96 6.21
CA LYS A 27 -0.25 7.70 6.94
C LYS A 27 -0.07 6.79 8.16
N LEU A 28 0.83 5.82 8.08
CA LEU A 28 1.10 4.88 9.17
C LEU A 28 2.28 5.33 10.04
N ASN A 29 2.83 6.53 9.79
CA ASN A 29 4.00 7.08 10.46
C ASN A 29 5.17 6.08 10.55
N LEU A 30 5.37 5.30 9.48
CA LEU A 30 6.44 4.32 9.40
C LEU A 30 7.76 5.06 9.25
N SER A 31 8.71 4.77 10.12
CA SER A 31 10.02 5.43 10.14
C SER A 31 10.87 5.13 8.91
N VAL A 32 10.60 4.03 8.18
CA VAL A 32 11.37 3.66 6.99
C VAL A 32 10.47 3.12 5.88
N ARG A 33 10.62 3.69 4.67
CA ARG A 33 10.01 3.22 3.41
C ARG A 33 10.26 1.73 3.13
N GLN A 34 11.34 1.17 3.65
CA GLN A 34 11.67 -0.26 3.55
C GLN A 34 10.67 -1.14 4.30
N HIS A 35 10.08 -0.68 5.41
CA HIS A 35 9.01 -1.42 6.09
C HIS A 35 7.77 -1.50 5.21
N ALA A 36 7.34 -0.38 4.62
CA ALA A 36 6.22 -0.37 3.67
C ALA A 36 6.52 -1.28 2.47
N ASN A 37 7.72 -1.20 1.88
CA ASN A 37 8.09 -2.02 0.74
C ASN A 37 8.14 -3.52 1.04
N HIS A 38 8.71 -3.92 2.18
CA HIS A 38 8.73 -5.31 2.59
C HIS A 38 7.31 -5.86 2.78
N LYS A 39 6.46 -5.10 3.48
CA LYS A 39 5.09 -5.52 3.81
C LYS A 39 4.17 -5.57 2.59
N THR A 40 4.27 -4.58 1.71
CA THR A 40 3.53 -4.58 0.43
C THR A 40 4.04 -5.65 -0.55
N ARG A 41 5.31 -6.07 -0.47
CA ARG A 41 5.81 -7.25 -1.22
C ARG A 41 5.31 -8.56 -0.62
N GLU A 42 5.25 -8.69 0.70
CA GLU A 42 4.66 -9.85 1.37
C GLU A 42 3.16 -9.99 1.05
N LEU A 43 2.44 -8.87 0.87
CA LEU A 43 1.04 -8.85 0.45
C LEU A 43 0.87 -9.11 -1.06
N ALA A 44 1.81 -8.66 -1.90
CA ALA A 44 1.73 -8.81 -3.35
C ALA A 44 1.98 -10.28 -3.75
N GLY A 45 0.89 -11.02 -3.99
CA GLY A 45 0.92 -12.45 -4.35
C GLY A 45 -0.10 -13.29 -3.59
N THR A 46 -0.71 -12.73 -2.55
CA THR A 46 -1.71 -13.37 -1.68
C THR A 46 -2.87 -12.40 -1.45
N HIS A 47 -4.09 -12.91 -1.26
CA HIS A 47 -5.25 -12.10 -0.85
C HIS A 47 -5.62 -10.90 -1.77
N GLY A 48 -5.54 -11.01 -3.10
CA GLY A 48 -6.14 -10.00 -4.00
C GLY A 48 -5.39 -8.67 -4.12
N PHE A 49 -4.22 -8.51 -3.50
CA PHE A 49 -3.37 -7.33 -3.66
C PHE A 49 -2.59 -7.36 -4.97
N THR A 50 -2.58 -6.23 -5.66
CA THR A 50 -1.84 -6.03 -6.90
C THR A 50 -0.98 -4.79 -6.82
N ARG A 51 0.28 -4.89 -7.26
CA ARG A 51 1.18 -3.76 -7.43
C ARG A 51 1.38 -3.48 -8.91
N ALA A 52 1.16 -2.24 -9.30
CA ALA A 52 1.31 -1.78 -10.67
C ALA A 52 1.78 -0.33 -10.67
N LYS A 53 2.31 0.14 -11.81
CA LYS A 53 2.47 1.57 -12.04
C LYS A 53 1.08 2.14 -12.36
N ASP A 54 0.58 3.00 -11.50
CA ASP A 54 -0.69 3.70 -11.67
C ASP A 54 -0.67 5.00 -10.85
N GLU A 55 -1.72 5.79 -10.96
CA GLU A 55 -1.91 7.00 -10.16
C GLU A 55 -2.22 6.66 -8.69
N CYS A 56 -1.55 7.35 -7.76
CA CYS A 56 -1.86 7.25 -6.33
C CYS A 56 -3.04 8.15 -5.98
N SER A 57 -4.10 7.59 -5.42
CA SER A 57 -5.31 8.34 -5.02
C SER A 57 -5.09 9.37 -3.91
N ILE A 58 -3.94 9.32 -3.22
CA ILE A 58 -3.60 10.25 -2.14
C ILE A 58 -2.78 11.45 -2.63
N CYS A 59 -1.79 11.23 -3.51
CA CYS A 59 -0.86 12.28 -3.95
C CYS A 59 -0.96 12.63 -5.44
N GLY A 60 -1.81 11.94 -6.21
CA GLY A 60 -2.04 12.16 -7.65
C GLY A 60 -0.84 11.84 -8.55
N SER A 61 0.28 11.37 -8.02
CA SER A 61 1.46 11.05 -8.82
C SER A 61 1.40 9.62 -9.37
N THR A 62 1.77 9.44 -10.64
CA THR A 62 1.92 8.11 -11.26
C THR A 62 3.21 7.45 -10.79
N LYS A 63 3.09 6.38 -9.99
CA LYS A 63 4.24 5.63 -9.45
C LYS A 63 3.86 4.19 -9.13
N LEU A 64 4.77 3.46 -8.51
CA LEU A 64 4.48 2.11 -8.05
C LEU A 64 3.49 2.20 -6.88
N VAL A 65 2.28 1.71 -7.11
CA VAL A 65 1.18 1.71 -6.15
C VAL A 65 0.74 0.29 -5.86
N ILE A 66 0.09 0.10 -4.72
CA ILE A 66 -0.60 -1.13 -4.33
C ILE A 66 -2.09 -0.85 -4.22
N ARG A 67 -2.91 -1.80 -4.69
CA ARG A 67 -4.37 -1.79 -4.50
C ARG A 67 -4.86 -3.20 -4.21
N HIS A 68 -6.03 -3.30 -3.58
CA HIS A 68 -6.72 -4.56 -3.38
C HIS A 68 -7.88 -4.66 -4.38
N LYS A 69 -7.90 -5.72 -5.20
CA LYS A 69 -9.10 -6.06 -5.98
C LYS A 69 -10.08 -6.70 -5.02
N ARG A 70 -11.18 -6.00 -4.71
CA ARG A 70 -12.31 -6.57 -3.96
C ARG A 70 -12.82 -7.84 -4.63
#